data_AF-A0A973M4D3-F1
#
_entry.id   AF-A0A973M4D3-F1
#
_cell.length_a   1.000
_cell.length_b   1.000
_cell.length_c   1.000
_cell.angle_alpha   90.00
_cell.angle_beta   90.00
_cell.angle_gamma   90.00
#
_symmetry.space_group_name_H-M   'P 1'
#
loop_
_entity.id
_entity.type
_entity.pdbx_description
1 polymer ?
#
loop_
_entity_poly.entity_id
_entity_poly.type
_entity_poly.pdbx_seq_one_letter_code
_entity_poly.pdbx_strand_id
1 'polypeptide(L)'
;MARSAPLRGRWLTRGLVVLPLAVLGLLVLLAAVFYAGGGRWFDIATPSMGEAAPVGSLVLTRPVAELSELRAGEIISYRERGSDRVITHRVVTVGSDSVTTRGDINGAADPDPVTLQQIVGRETAVLVGIGWLGRAAPILAVASILIWLAAARLRDWLFRRVCWVVCEALVLAGVVLALRPLIGIQEIVRMPEPGGLAMTFVSTGVLPVRVSSDSGAFTDLVAGQVGTVHATEARPDGFYWFVPTLHLDWPGWVAAAAVVSLPTVLILGWCHRYARLAAPDDGGPRPRAPQPPGPRPRAPQPRGPRGRGGRSLALSLVLVPLLAGGGVLDPTSEAAYSASIRGPSTAGSRTFFTCRAAESSTPGTFVAYAMGTAGTAESDLSGNGYTGTYTLSVIPTGSHGCTRDSPAASVPFNGLLTCLNTPSSAAQNSPNSFSVEAWFSTTATGSGKIIGFSSAHGVLGLQYDRHVYVDPSGRLVFGANPGSPQIVASPAGKSYADGAWHHVVATLSPAGMMLYIDGSLAASNAAVTSGQSYTGYWEIGCGPLGVWPAADGSTFLLPPSYFTGSIQYAAVYSRAITTAEVTEHYLAGAP
;
A
#
# COMPACT_ATOMS: atom_id res chain seq x y z
N MET A 1 36.46 -51.68 -49.27
CA MET A 1 36.76 -50.27 -48.95
C MET A 1 35.63 -49.70 -48.11
N ALA A 2 35.83 -49.66 -46.79
CA ALA A 2 34.87 -49.12 -45.83
C ALA A 2 34.86 -47.58 -45.93
N ARG A 3 33.72 -46.99 -46.31
CA ARG A 3 33.50 -45.55 -46.21
C ARG A 3 32.95 -45.25 -44.81
N SER A 4 33.82 -44.69 -43.98
CA SER A 4 33.53 -44.10 -42.68
C SER A 4 32.49 -42.97 -42.79
N ALA A 5 31.39 -43.10 -42.04
CA ALA A 5 30.41 -42.05 -41.75
C ALA A 5 30.49 -41.67 -40.25
N PRO A 6 29.97 -40.51 -39.80
CA PRO A 6 30.76 -39.46 -39.17
C PRO A 6 30.73 -39.50 -37.64
N LEU A 7 31.91 -39.62 -37.00
CA LEU A 7 32.04 -39.57 -35.53
C LEU A 7 32.02 -38.15 -34.94
N ARG A 8 31.97 -37.09 -35.76
CA ARG A 8 32.05 -35.69 -35.28
C ARG A 8 30.72 -35.11 -34.73
N GLY A 9 29.57 -35.76 -34.93
CA GLY A 9 28.25 -35.21 -34.54
C GLY A 9 27.74 -35.56 -33.13
N ARG A 10 28.28 -36.60 -32.48
CA ARG A 10 27.80 -37.09 -31.16
C ARG A 10 28.46 -36.40 -29.95
N TRP A 11 29.65 -35.83 -30.13
CA TRP A 11 30.37 -35.12 -29.07
C TRP A 11 29.81 -33.71 -28.83
N LEU A 12 29.43 -33.01 -29.91
CA LEU A 12 28.82 -31.68 -29.85
C LEU A 12 27.42 -31.70 -29.19
N THR A 13 26.63 -32.76 -29.37
CA THR A 13 25.28 -32.87 -28.80
C THR A 13 25.25 -33.31 -27.34
N ARG A 14 26.26 -34.08 -26.88
CA ARG A 14 26.41 -34.44 -25.46
C ARG A 14 27.03 -33.31 -24.62
N GLY A 15 27.99 -32.58 -25.18
CA GLY A 15 28.57 -31.39 -24.52
C GLY A 15 27.54 -30.29 -24.22
N LEU A 16 26.50 -30.18 -25.07
CA LEU A 16 25.42 -29.19 -24.95
C LEU A 16 24.47 -29.41 -23.76
N VAL A 17 24.44 -30.61 -23.17
CA VAL A 17 23.59 -30.95 -22.00
C VAL A 17 24.41 -31.19 -20.74
N VAL A 18 25.64 -31.72 -20.88
CA VAL A 18 26.51 -32.00 -19.73
C VAL A 18 27.05 -30.71 -19.12
N LEU A 19 27.40 -29.69 -19.92
CA LEU A 19 27.94 -28.43 -19.41
C LEU A 19 26.94 -27.64 -18.55
N PRO A 20 25.67 -27.41 -18.96
CA PRO A 20 24.70 -26.71 -18.13
C PRO A 20 24.38 -27.44 -16.83
N LEU A 21 24.28 -28.79 -16.87
CA LEU A 21 24.05 -29.60 -15.68
C LEU A 21 25.24 -29.57 -14.71
N ALA A 22 26.48 -29.58 -15.24
CA ALA A 22 27.67 -29.43 -14.41
C ALA A 22 27.76 -28.04 -13.76
N VAL A 23 27.42 -26.98 -14.50
CA VAL A 23 27.35 -25.61 -13.97
C VAL A 23 26.27 -25.50 -12.88
N LEU A 24 25.07 -26.05 -13.12
CA LEU A 24 24.00 -26.08 -12.12
C LEU A 24 24.43 -26.86 -10.87
N GLY A 25 25.05 -28.03 -11.05
CA GLY A 25 25.58 -28.83 -9.95
C GLY A 25 26.63 -28.09 -9.11
N LEU A 26 27.52 -27.35 -9.77
CA LEU A 26 28.51 -26.50 -9.10
C LEU A 26 27.84 -25.36 -8.33
N LEU A 27 26.84 -24.68 -8.92
CA LEU A 27 26.11 -23.60 -8.24
C LEU A 27 25.35 -24.11 -7.01
N VAL A 28 24.72 -25.28 -7.10
CA VAL A 28 24.06 -25.93 -5.96
C VAL A 28 25.06 -26.30 -4.87
N LEU A 29 26.23 -26.84 -5.25
CA LEU A 29 27.30 -27.16 -4.30
C LEU A 29 27.82 -25.90 -3.60
N LEU A 30 28.09 -24.81 -4.35
CA LEU A 30 28.53 -23.54 -3.79
C LEU A 30 27.49 -22.94 -2.84
N ALA A 31 26.21 -22.98 -3.21
CA ALA A 31 25.12 -22.56 -2.34
C ALA A 31 25.06 -23.41 -1.07
N ALA A 32 25.17 -24.74 -1.18
CA ALA A 32 25.18 -25.63 -0.03
C ALA A 32 26.35 -25.36 0.92
N VAL A 33 27.56 -25.13 0.40
CA VAL A 33 28.73 -24.76 1.19
C VAL A 33 28.53 -23.40 1.88
N PHE A 34 27.98 -22.42 1.17
CA PHE A 34 27.66 -21.10 1.73
C PHE A 34 26.66 -21.20 2.89
N TYR A 35 25.59 -21.97 2.71
CA TYR A 35 24.57 -22.22 3.74
C TYR A 35 25.13 -23.01 4.92
N ALA A 36 25.98 -24.01 4.69
CA ALA A 36 26.63 -24.78 5.74
C ALA A 36 27.56 -23.92 6.60
N GLY A 37 28.19 -22.89 5.99
CA GLY A 37 28.97 -21.87 6.71
C GLY A 37 28.13 -20.83 7.46
N GLY A 38 26.81 -21.04 7.58
CA GLY A 38 25.88 -20.11 8.25
C GLY A 38 25.44 -18.93 7.37
N GLY A 39 25.87 -18.88 6.10
CA GLY A 39 25.48 -17.84 5.17
C GLY A 39 23.99 -17.88 4.86
N ARG A 40 23.39 -16.70 4.73
CA ARG A 40 21.98 -16.54 4.36
C ARG A 40 21.85 -15.54 3.22
N TRP A 41 20.80 -15.67 2.42
CA TRP A 41 20.47 -14.70 1.39
C TRP A 41 19.06 -14.17 1.55
N PHE A 42 18.82 -12.94 1.10
CA PHE A 42 17.53 -12.28 1.17
C PHE A 42 17.30 -11.45 -0.08
N ASP A 43 16.06 -11.45 -0.60
CA ASP A 43 15.67 -10.54 -1.67
C ASP A 43 15.16 -9.22 -1.10
N ILE A 44 15.60 -8.11 -1.70
CA ILE A 44 15.15 -6.77 -1.28
C ILE A 44 13.78 -6.47 -1.89
N ALA A 45 12.79 -6.22 -1.03
CA ALA A 45 11.42 -5.93 -1.43
C ALA A 45 11.05 -4.44 -1.38
N THR A 46 11.75 -3.65 -0.57
CA THR A 46 11.46 -2.22 -0.33
C THR A 46 12.64 -1.36 -0.76
N PRO A 47 12.43 -0.09 -1.13
CA PRO A 47 13.51 0.76 -1.64
C PRO A 47 14.43 1.34 -0.56
N SER A 48 14.24 1.04 0.73
CA SER A 48 14.90 1.75 1.84
C SER A 48 16.43 1.81 1.78
N MET A 49 17.07 0.84 1.12
CA MET A 49 18.53 0.78 0.94
C MET A 49 19.06 1.52 -0.31
N GLY A 50 18.19 2.10 -1.13
CA GLY A 50 18.58 2.88 -2.32
C GLY A 50 19.57 2.17 -3.22
N GLU A 51 20.60 2.89 -3.67
CA GLU A 51 21.64 2.36 -4.56
C GLU A 51 22.52 1.28 -3.92
N ALA A 52 22.62 1.24 -2.58
CA ALA A 52 23.43 0.24 -1.91
C ALA A 52 22.84 -1.17 -2.02
N ALA A 53 21.52 -1.28 -1.98
CA ALA A 53 20.81 -2.51 -2.30
C ALA A 53 19.44 -2.20 -2.93
N PRO A 54 19.39 -1.98 -4.26
CA PRO A 54 18.15 -1.65 -4.97
C PRO A 54 17.10 -2.76 -4.84
N VAL A 55 15.82 -2.41 -5.04
CA VAL A 55 14.73 -3.39 -5.04
C VAL A 55 14.98 -4.52 -6.05
N GLY A 56 14.75 -5.75 -5.61
CA GLY A 56 15.03 -6.96 -6.38
C GLY A 56 16.51 -7.34 -6.45
N SER A 57 17.37 -6.75 -5.63
CA SER A 57 18.71 -7.27 -5.35
C SER A 57 18.66 -8.50 -4.45
N LEU A 58 19.65 -9.37 -4.56
CA LEU A 58 19.89 -10.47 -3.63
C LEU A 58 21.07 -10.11 -2.72
N VAL A 59 20.84 -10.02 -1.43
CA VAL A 59 21.88 -9.72 -0.43
C VAL A 59 22.38 -11.03 0.17
N LEU A 60 23.69 -11.26 0.12
CA LEU A 60 24.37 -12.39 0.74
C LEU A 60 24.96 -11.94 2.08
N THR A 61 24.64 -12.66 3.15
CA THR A 61 25.05 -12.34 4.51
C THR A 61 25.87 -13.47 5.14
N ARG A 62 26.77 -13.10 6.06
CA ARG A 62 27.50 -14.04 6.93
C ARG A 62 27.19 -13.75 8.40
N PRO A 63 27.13 -14.78 9.26
CA PRO A 63 26.82 -14.61 10.67
C PRO A 63 27.89 -13.73 11.35
N VAL A 64 27.45 -13.00 12.37
CA VAL A 64 28.28 -12.11 13.20
C VAL A 64 28.31 -12.72 14.61
N ALA A 65 29.49 -12.98 15.15
CA ALA A 65 29.62 -13.64 16.45
C ALA A 65 29.54 -12.64 17.61
N GLU A 66 30.07 -11.44 17.42
CA GLU A 66 30.11 -10.38 18.43
C GLU A 66 29.83 -9.01 17.80
N LEU A 67 29.23 -8.08 18.57
CA LEU A 67 28.99 -6.71 18.12
C LEU A 67 30.28 -5.93 17.85
N SER A 68 31.40 -6.35 18.46
CA SER A 68 32.74 -5.78 18.25
C SER A 68 33.25 -5.95 16.82
N GLU A 69 32.71 -6.92 16.06
CA GLU A 69 33.04 -7.16 14.65
C GLU A 69 32.39 -6.15 13.71
N LEU A 70 31.34 -5.45 14.18
CA LEU A 70 30.56 -4.51 13.38
C LEU A 70 31.12 -3.09 13.48
N ARG A 71 30.98 -2.35 12.37
CA ARG A 71 31.37 -0.94 12.31
C ARG A 71 30.23 -0.08 11.77
N ALA A 72 30.20 1.17 12.20
CA ALA A 72 29.35 2.19 11.58
C ALA A 72 29.63 2.25 10.07
N GLY A 73 28.57 2.24 9.28
CA GLY A 73 28.60 2.20 7.82
C GLY A 73 28.43 0.81 7.21
N GLU A 74 28.55 -0.29 7.97
CA GLU A 74 28.30 -1.64 7.43
C GLU A 74 26.80 -1.91 7.25
N ILE A 75 26.44 -2.80 6.32
CA ILE A 75 25.05 -3.23 6.09
C ILE A 75 24.83 -4.56 6.81
N ILE A 76 23.74 -4.67 7.56
CA ILE A 76 23.36 -5.90 8.25
C ILE A 76 21.91 -6.27 7.92
N SER A 77 21.63 -7.57 7.93
CA SER A 77 20.26 -8.08 7.92
C SER A 77 19.91 -8.63 9.30
N TYR A 78 18.77 -8.22 9.85
CA TYR A 78 18.31 -8.59 11.19
C TYR A 78 16.81 -8.87 11.22
N ARG A 79 16.35 -9.62 12.22
CA ARG A 79 14.92 -9.88 12.45
C ARG A 79 14.29 -8.78 13.28
N GLU A 80 13.16 -8.29 12.80
CA GLU A 80 12.33 -7.34 13.53
C GLU A 80 11.83 -7.95 14.85
N ARG A 81 11.74 -7.12 15.90
CA ARG A 81 11.32 -7.61 17.22
C ARG A 81 9.85 -8.05 17.17
N GLY A 82 9.58 -9.30 17.53
CA GLY A 82 8.23 -9.86 17.55
C GLY A 82 7.67 -10.24 16.17
N SER A 83 8.50 -10.27 15.13
CA SER A 83 8.13 -10.64 13.77
C SER A 83 9.21 -11.53 13.14
N ASP A 84 8.84 -12.38 12.17
CA ASP A 84 9.81 -13.14 11.38
C ASP A 84 10.35 -12.36 10.16
N ARG A 85 9.96 -11.08 10.05
CA ARG A 85 10.40 -10.19 8.99
C ARG A 85 11.89 -9.85 9.14
N VAL A 86 12.63 -10.06 8.06
CA VAL A 86 14.05 -9.69 7.97
C VAL A 86 14.17 -8.31 7.33
N ILE A 87 14.83 -7.39 8.04
CA ILE A 87 15.12 -6.02 7.60
C ILE A 87 16.62 -5.94 7.29
N THR A 88 16.97 -5.26 6.20
CA THR A 88 18.37 -4.99 5.84
C THR A 88 18.61 -3.50 5.88
N HIS A 89 19.46 -3.02 6.80
CA HIS A 89 19.75 -1.60 7.01
C HIS A 89 21.24 -1.37 7.31
N ARG A 90 21.68 -0.12 7.17
CA ARG A 90 23.04 0.31 7.48
C ARG A 90 23.19 0.62 8.95
N VAL A 91 24.29 0.18 9.55
CA VAL A 91 24.68 0.48 10.92
C VAL A 91 25.07 1.94 11.03
N VAL A 92 24.42 2.68 11.92
CA VAL A 92 24.73 4.10 12.20
C VAL A 92 25.68 4.20 13.39
N THR A 93 25.36 3.51 14.49
CA THR A 93 26.17 3.47 15.71
C THR A 93 26.16 2.06 16.29
N VAL A 94 27.30 1.67 16.86
CA VAL A 94 27.46 0.41 17.59
C VAL A 94 27.58 0.75 19.07
N GLY A 95 26.58 0.37 19.86
CA GLY A 95 26.59 0.51 21.32
C GLY A 95 27.21 -0.71 22.00
N SER A 96 27.14 -0.75 23.34
CA SER A 96 27.65 -1.88 24.14
C SER A 96 26.85 -3.16 23.90
N ASP A 97 25.52 -3.05 23.85
CA ASP A 97 24.60 -4.21 23.83
C ASP A 97 23.68 -4.24 22.60
N SER A 98 23.71 -3.18 21.79
CA SER A 98 22.83 -3.03 20.63
C SER A 98 23.41 -2.10 19.58
N VAL A 99 22.88 -2.22 18.37
CA VAL A 99 23.26 -1.44 17.20
C VAL A 99 22.08 -0.61 16.74
N THR A 100 22.31 0.66 16.42
CA THR A 100 21.29 1.50 15.78
C THR A 100 21.46 1.41 14.27
N THR A 101 20.38 1.10 13.56
CA THR A 101 20.37 0.94 12.10
C THR A 101 19.55 2.04 11.42
N ARG A 102 19.74 2.19 10.11
CA ARG A 102 19.00 3.11 9.25
C ARG A 102 19.01 2.64 7.80
N GLY A 103 17.89 2.74 7.11
CA GLY A 103 17.85 2.61 5.64
C GLY A 103 18.50 3.81 4.95
N ASP A 104 19.27 3.60 3.90
CA ASP A 104 20.04 4.65 3.23
C ASP A 104 19.22 5.80 2.63
N ILE A 105 17.95 5.54 2.28
CA ILE A 105 17.01 6.58 1.81
C ILE A 105 16.34 7.30 3.00
N ASN A 106 16.25 6.64 4.15
CA ASN A 106 15.54 7.18 5.30
C ASN A 106 16.39 8.25 6.00
N GLY A 107 15.81 9.43 6.27
CA GLY A 107 16.51 10.51 6.98
C GLY A 107 16.75 10.23 8.47
N ALA A 108 15.95 9.34 9.08
CA ALA A 108 15.96 9.04 10.50
C ALA A 108 16.46 7.61 10.79
N ALA A 109 17.13 7.44 11.93
CA ALA A 109 17.50 6.11 12.43
C ALA A 109 16.26 5.32 12.85
N ASP A 110 16.35 3.98 12.78
CA ASP A 110 15.28 3.10 13.23
C ASP A 110 15.07 3.27 14.75
N PRO A 111 13.81 3.35 15.21
CA PRO A 111 13.50 3.67 16.61
C PRO A 111 13.92 2.55 17.58
N ASP A 112 13.89 1.31 17.11
CA ASP A 112 14.23 0.14 17.92
C ASP A 112 15.70 -0.26 17.71
N PRO A 113 16.55 -0.23 18.76
CA PRO A 113 17.91 -0.70 18.65
C PRO A 113 17.96 -2.23 18.47
N VAL A 114 18.86 -2.69 17.62
CA VAL A 114 19.01 -4.10 17.21
C VAL A 114 20.01 -4.80 18.10
N THR A 115 19.58 -5.86 18.78
CA THR A 115 20.47 -6.70 19.61
C THR A 115 21.19 -7.76 18.77
N LEU A 116 22.32 -8.28 19.26
CA LEU A 116 23.10 -9.32 18.57
C LEU A 116 22.26 -10.55 18.17
N GLN A 117 21.30 -10.95 19.01
CA GLN A 117 20.44 -12.12 18.76
C GLN A 117 19.50 -11.92 17.56
N GLN A 118 19.17 -10.67 17.23
CA GLN A 118 18.33 -10.34 16.10
C GLN A 118 19.14 -10.30 14.80
N ILE A 119 20.46 -10.10 14.87
CA ILE A 119 21.32 -9.99 13.69
C ILE A 119 21.42 -11.37 13.04
N VAL A 120 20.94 -11.46 11.79
CA VAL A 120 21.06 -12.66 10.98
C VAL A 120 22.44 -12.74 10.35
N GLY A 121 22.97 -11.61 9.90
CA GLY A 121 24.34 -11.52 9.41
C GLY A 121 24.70 -10.16 8.82
N ARG A 122 26.00 -9.94 8.65
CA ARG A 122 26.56 -8.80 7.92
C ARG A 122 26.58 -9.10 6.43
N GLU A 123 26.25 -8.09 5.63
CA GLU A 123 26.33 -8.14 4.18
C GLU A 123 27.76 -8.43 3.70
N THR A 124 27.86 -9.24 2.66
CA THR A 124 29.14 -9.62 2.01
C THR A 124 29.13 -9.42 0.51
N ALA A 125 27.96 -9.52 -0.12
CA ALA A 125 27.76 -9.13 -1.50
C ALA A 125 26.30 -8.74 -1.72
N VAL A 126 26.09 -7.72 -2.55
CA VAL A 126 24.79 -7.34 -3.10
C VAL A 126 24.80 -7.63 -4.60
N LEU A 127 23.90 -8.52 -5.04
CA LEU A 127 23.73 -8.89 -6.44
C LEU A 127 22.49 -8.19 -7.01
N VAL A 128 22.70 -7.06 -7.67
CA VAL A 128 21.61 -6.23 -8.22
C VAL A 128 20.82 -7.00 -9.28
N GLY A 129 19.48 -6.97 -9.16
CA GLY A 129 18.54 -7.59 -10.11
C GLY A 129 18.39 -9.12 -10.00
N ILE A 130 19.27 -9.82 -9.29
CA ILE A 130 19.20 -11.29 -9.17
C ILE A 130 17.98 -11.76 -8.34
N GLY A 131 17.52 -10.95 -7.38
CA GLY A 131 16.29 -11.22 -6.63
C GLY A 131 15.06 -11.34 -7.55
N TRP A 132 14.99 -10.54 -8.61
CA TRP A 132 13.93 -10.68 -9.64
C TRP A 132 13.97 -12.02 -10.35
N LEU A 133 15.17 -12.54 -10.65
CA LEU A 133 15.31 -13.88 -11.22
C LEU A 133 14.84 -14.96 -10.24
N GLY A 134 15.14 -14.81 -8.94
CA GLY A 134 14.65 -15.70 -7.90
C GLY A 134 13.11 -15.78 -7.85
N ARG A 135 12.43 -14.64 -8.01
CA ARG A 135 10.96 -14.57 -8.07
C ARG A 135 10.39 -15.14 -9.37
N ALA A 136 11.06 -14.90 -10.50
CA ALA A 136 10.60 -15.33 -11.82
C ALA A 136 10.85 -16.82 -12.11
N ALA A 137 11.99 -17.37 -11.67
CA ALA A 137 12.46 -18.69 -12.07
C ALA A 137 11.49 -19.85 -11.76
N PRO A 138 10.81 -19.92 -10.59
CA PRO A 138 9.84 -20.98 -10.34
C PRO A 138 8.65 -20.94 -11.30
N ILE A 139 8.15 -19.72 -11.59
CA ILE A 139 7.01 -19.52 -12.50
C ILE A 139 7.41 -19.94 -13.92
N LEU A 140 8.57 -19.46 -14.38
CA LEU A 140 9.11 -19.81 -15.69
C LEU A 140 9.36 -21.31 -15.80
N ALA A 141 9.99 -21.95 -14.81
CA ALA A 141 10.26 -23.38 -14.83
C ALA A 141 8.99 -24.23 -14.94
N VAL A 142 7.95 -23.91 -14.15
CA VAL A 142 6.67 -24.61 -14.23
C VAL A 142 6.02 -24.41 -15.60
N ALA A 143 5.99 -23.17 -16.09
CA ALA A 143 5.43 -22.86 -17.40
C ALA A 143 6.19 -23.58 -18.53
N SER A 144 7.52 -23.58 -18.50
CA SER A 144 8.36 -24.27 -19.48
C SER A 144 8.10 -25.77 -19.51
N ILE A 145 7.93 -26.41 -18.35
CA ILE A 145 7.59 -27.84 -18.26
C ILE A 145 6.22 -28.10 -18.92
N LEU A 146 5.21 -27.29 -18.61
CA LEU A 146 3.87 -27.43 -19.16
C LEU A 146 3.85 -27.22 -20.68
N ILE A 147 4.54 -26.18 -21.17
CA ILE A 147 4.67 -25.89 -22.60
C ILE A 147 5.40 -27.04 -23.29
N TRP A 148 6.48 -27.56 -22.70
CA TRP A 148 7.23 -28.69 -23.26
C TRP A 148 6.35 -29.94 -23.37
N LEU A 149 5.59 -30.29 -22.33
CA LEU A 149 4.65 -31.41 -22.34
C LEU A 149 3.53 -31.23 -23.38
N ALA A 150 3.02 -30.01 -23.54
CA ALA A 150 2.01 -29.69 -24.55
C ALA A 150 2.58 -29.80 -25.97
N ALA A 151 3.74 -29.19 -26.22
CA ALA A 151 4.41 -29.19 -27.52
C ALA A 151 4.91 -30.59 -27.92
N ALA A 152 5.27 -31.46 -26.96
CA ALA A 152 5.67 -32.84 -27.23
C ALA A 152 4.60 -33.67 -27.97
N ARG A 153 3.32 -33.28 -27.88
CA ARG A 153 2.20 -33.92 -28.59
C ARG A 153 2.12 -33.55 -30.08
N LEU A 154 2.82 -32.50 -30.51
CA LEU A 154 2.82 -32.04 -31.90
C LEU A 154 3.75 -32.90 -32.76
N ARG A 155 3.26 -33.42 -33.89
CA ARG A 155 4.02 -34.32 -34.78
C ARG A 155 5.11 -33.61 -35.60
N ASP A 156 4.85 -32.40 -36.06
CA ASP A 156 5.80 -31.64 -36.87
C ASP A 156 6.89 -31.00 -35.99
N TRP A 157 8.16 -31.25 -36.34
CA TRP A 157 9.31 -30.73 -35.62
C TRP A 157 9.40 -29.20 -35.64
N LEU A 158 9.13 -28.58 -36.80
CA LEU A 158 9.23 -27.13 -36.94
C LEU A 158 8.13 -26.45 -36.12
N PHE A 159 6.89 -26.94 -36.27
CA PHE A 159 5.75 -26.41 -35.52
C PHE A 159 5.94 -26.54 -34.00
N ARG A 160 6.46 -27.70 -33.54
CA ARG A 160 6.81 -27.92 -32.13
C ARG A 160 7.79 -26.87 -31.59
N ARG A 161 8.84 -26.55 -32.36
CA ARG A 161 9.87 -25.58 -31.95
C ARG A 161 9.35 -24.15 -31.93
N VAL A 162 8.54 -23.78 -32.93
CA VAL A 162 7.89 -22.45 -33.00
C VAL A 162 6.92 -22.26 -31.83
N CYS A 163 6.02 -23.22 -31.59
CA CYS A 163 5.08 -23.14 -30.47
C CYS A 163 5.81 -22.98 -29.12
N TRP A 164 6.89 -23.75 -28.90
CA TRP A 164 7.65 -23.64 -27.67
C TRP A 164 8.23 -22.22 -27.49
N VAL A 165 8.96 -21.69 -28.47
CA VAL A 165 9.57 -20.35 -28.37
C VAL A 165 8.54 -19.23 -28.20
N VAL A 166 7.43 -19.29 -28.94
CA VAL A 166 6.38 -18.27 -28.85
C VAL A 166 5.71 -18.31 -27.47
N CYS A 167 5.33 -19.50 -26.98
CA CYS A 167 4.72 -19.63 -25.67
C CYS A 167 5.67 -19.20 -24.55
N GLU A 168 6.96 -19.54 -24.61
CA GLU A 168 7.95 -19.09 -23.63
C GLU A 168 8.13 -17.56 -23.65
N ALA A 169 8.18 -16.95 -24.84
CA ALA A 169 8.28 -15.50 -24.97
C ALA A 169 7.05 -14.79 -24.38
N LEU A 170 5.85 -15.35 -24.59
CA LEU A 170 4.61 -14.82 -24.01
C LEU A 170 4.57 -14.98 -22.48
N VAL A 171 5.02 -16.12 -21.94
CA VAL A 171 5.11 -16.33 -20.50
C VAL A 171 6.13 -15.36 -19.89
N LEU A 172 7.30 -15.22 -20.51
CA LEU A 172 8.32 -14.27 -20.05
C LEU A 172 7.79 -12.84 -20.04
N ALA A 173 7.09 -12.43 -21.10
CA ALA A 173 6.43 -11.12 -21.16
C ALA A 173 5.39 -10.97 -20.04
N GLY A 174 4.55 -11.98 -19.80
CA GLY A 174 3.57 -11.99 -18.72
C GLY A 174 4.21 -11.88 -17.33
N VAL A 175 5.32 -12.59 -17.08
CA VAL A 175 6.07 -12.52 -15.83
C VAL A 175 6.71 -11.14 -15.64
N VAL A 176 7.27 -10.56 -16.69
CA VAL A 176 7.83 -9.19 -16.67
C VAL A 176 6.72 -8.16 -16.37
N LEU A 177 5.53 -8.31 -16.94
CA LEU A 177 4.39 -7.41 -16.66
C LEU A 177 3.86 -7.57 -15.23
N ALA A 178 3.82 -8.80 -14.72
CA ALA A 178 3.32 -9.09 -13.37
C ALA A 178 4.29 -8.64 -12.27
N LEU A 179 5.58 -8.92 -12.44
CA LEU A 179 6.61 -8.58 -11.45
C LEU A 179 7.13 -7.15 -11.59
N ARG A 180 6.95 -6.52 -12.76
CA ARG A 180 7.46 -5.17 -13.12
C ARG A 180 8.95 -4.97 -12.77
N PRO A 181 9.87 -5.89 -13.14
CA PRO A 181 11.27 -5.81 -12.73
C PRO A 181 12.07 -4.76 -13.50
N LEU A 182 11.59 -4.31 -14.66
CA LEU A 182 12.36 -3.46 -15.57
C LEU A 182 12.24 -1.98 -15.21
N ILE A 183 11.01 -1.49 -15.02
CA ILE A 183 10.71 -0.09 -14.73
C ILE A 183 9.78 -0.08 -13.52
N GLY A 184 10.20 0.63 -12.48
CA GLY A 184 9.42 0.81 -11.27
C GLY A 184 9.88 2.09 -10.61
N ILE A 185 8.93 2.87 -10.12
CA ILE A 185 9.20 4.10 -9.39
C ILE A 185 8.32 4.11 -8.15
N GLN A 186 8.89 4.57 -7.05
CA GLN A 186 8.16 4.81 -5.82
C GLN A 186 8.37 6.27 -5.38
N GLU A 187 7.28 6.94 -5.00
CA GLU A 187 7.32 8.26 -4.36
C GLU A 187 7.92 8.13 -2.95
N ILE A 188 8.91 8.96 -2.63
CA ILE A 188 9.54 9.04 -1.31
C ILE A 188 8.95 10.22 -0.53
N VAL A 189 9.03 11.42 -1.11
CA VAL A 189 8.60 12.65 -0.46
C VAL A 189 8.03 13.60 -1.50
N ARG A 190 7.00 14.34 -1.08
CA ARG A 190 6.39 15.44 -1.81
C ARG A 190 6.52 16.71 -0.99
N MET A 191 7.12 17.75 -1.57
CA MET A 191 7.31 19.05 -0.94
C MET A 191 6.66 20.14 -1.80
N PRO A 192 5.67 20.89 -1.29
CA PRO A 192 5.21 22.12 -1.93
C PRO A 192 6.37 23.13 -2.03
N GLU A 193 6.53 23.77 -3.18
CA GLU A 193 7.52 24.84 -3.40
C GLU A 193 6.80 26.14 -3.81
N PRO A 194 7.41 27.33 -3.63
CA PRO A 194 6.83 28.58 -4.10
C PRO A 194 6.55 28.53 -5.61
N GLY A 195 5.27 28.47 -5.99
CA GLY A 195 4.86 28.36 -7.39
C GLY A 195 4.94 26.95 -7.99
N GLY A 196 5.05 25.89 -7.18
CA GLY A 196 5.19 24.55 -7.72
C GLY A 196 5.17 23.41 -6.69
N LEU A 197 5.70 22.27 -7.11
CA LEU A 197 5.78 21.03 -6.34
C LEU A 197 7.08 20.30 -6.65
N ALA A 198 7.89 20.01 -5.64
CA ALA A 198 8.99 19.06 -5.73
C ALA A 198 8.52 17.67 -5.34
N MET A 199 8.69 16.69 -6.23
CA MET A 199 8.41 15.29 -5.95
C MET A 199 9.70 14.48 -6.04
N THR A 200 10.03 13.78 -4.97
CA THR A 200 11.22 12.93 -4.85
C THR A 200 10.82 11.48 -5.06
N PHE A 201 11.52 10.82 -5.96
CA PHE A 201 11.27 9.46 -6.40
C PHE A 201 12.50 8.60 -6.18
N VAL A 202 12.28 7.30 -6.01
CA VAL A 202 13.33 6.27 -6.12
C VAL A 202 12.98 5.29 -7.22
N SER A 203 13.98 4.94 -8.03
CA SER A 203 13.85 3.87 -9.01
C SER A 203 13.91 2.50 -8.34
N THR A 204 12.86 1.70 -8.53
CA THR A 204 12.76 0.32 -8.05
C THR A 204 12.95 -0.72 -9.17
N GLY A 205 13.03 -0.26 -10.43
CA GLY A 205 13.33 -1.08 -11.59
C GLY A 205 14.84 -1.27 -11.82
N VAL A 206 15.19 -2.26 -12.66
CA VAL A 206 16.58 -2.53 -13.04
C VAL A 206 17.08 -1.61 -14.16
N LEU A 207 16.18 -1.12 -15.01
CA LEU A 207 16.55 -0.25 -16.14
C LEU A 207 16.49 1.24 -15.75
N PRO A 208 17.35 2.08 -16.35
CA PRO A 208 17.28 3.52 -16.17
C PRO A 208 15.94 4.11 -16.64
N VAL A 209 15.42 5.05 -15.87
CA VAL A 209 14.11 5.67 -16.07
C VAL A 209 14.22 7.19 -15.97
N ARG A 210 13.53 7.90 -16.85
CA ARG A 210 13.34 9.35 -16.77
C ARG A 210 11.99 9.64 -16.16
N VAL A 211 11.94 10.43 -15.10
CA VAL A 211 10.70 10.99 -14.57
C VAL A 211 10.57 12.40 -15.07
N SER A 212 9.55 12.66 -15.89
CA SER A 212 9.26 13.99 -16.40
C SER A 212 7.96 14.53 -15.81
N SER A 213 7.95 15.81 -15.47
CA SER A 213 6.74 16.58 -15.20
C SER A 213 6.22 17.22 -16.49
N ASP A 214 4.92 17.53 -16.52
CA ASP A 214 4.34 18.27 -17.66
C ASP A 214 4.91 19.67 -17.84
N SER A 215 5.44 20.27 -16.76
CA SER A 215 6.14 21.57 -16.81
C SER A 215 7.52 21.50 -17.49
N GLY A 216 7.95 20.31 -17.93
CA GLY A 216 9.20 20.08 -18.66
C GLY A 216 10.40 19.73 -17.78
N ALA A 217 10.28 19.85 -16.44
CA ALA A 217 11.33 19.39 -15.52
C ALA A 217 11.41 17.86 -15.52
N PHE A 218 12.62 17.31 -15.48
CA PHE A 218 12.85 15.86 -15.44
C PHE A 218 14.07 15.48 -14.61
N THR A 219 14.11 14.22 -14.17
CA THR A 219 15.31 13.59 -13.59
C THR A 219 15.49 12.18 -14.14
N ASP A 220 16.72 11.81 -14.42
CA ASP A 220 17.10 10.46 -14.84
C ASP A 220 17.58 9.67 -13.63
N LEU A 221 17.06 8.46 -13.46
CA LEU A 221 17.32 7.61 -12.31
C LEU A 221 17.80 6.23 -12.78
N VAL A 222 18.89 5.75 -12.20
CA VAL A 222 19.31 4.34 -12.28
C VAL A 222 18.75 3.54 -11.09
N ALA A 223 18.92 2.21 -11.10
CA ALA A 223 18.36 1.33 -10.07
C ALA A 223 18.74 1.76 -8.64
N GLY A 224 17.75 2.02 -7.80
CA GLY A 224 17.94 2.47 -6.41
C GLY A 224 18.27 3.96 -6.23
N GLN A 225 18.51 4.70 -7.32
CA GLN A 225 18.81 6.13 -7.24
C GLN A 225 17.59 6.93 -6.83
N VAL A 226 17.83 7.93 -5.98
CA VAL A 226 16.85 8.92 -5.55
C VAL A 226 17.04 10.20 -6.36
N GLY A 227 15.95 10.79 -6.83
CA GLY A 227 16.01 12.12 -7.44
C GLY A 227 14.69 12.86 -7.35
N THR A 228 14.79 14.19 -7.45
CA THR A 228 13.68 15.11 -7.25
C THR A 228 13.34 15.81 -8.55
N VAL A 229 12.05 15.85 -8.89
CA VAL A 229 11.51 16.60 -10.03
C VAL A 229 10.75 17.79 -9.49
N HIS A 230 11.15 18.99 -9.90
CA HIS A 230 10.55 20.25 -9.50
C HIS A 230 9.56 20.71 -10.58
N ALA A 231 8.27 20.53 -10.34
CA ALA A 231 7.22 20.95 -11.27
C ALA A 231 6.73 22.37 -10.94
N THR A 232 6.69 23.27 -11.92
CA THR A 232 6.33 24.70 -11.70
C THR A 232 4.96 25.09 -12.23
N GLU A 233 4.25 24.16 -12.89
CA GLU A 233 2.94 24.44 -13.49
C GLU A 233 2.00 23.25 -13.27
N ALA A 234 0.81 23.54 -12.74
CA ALA A 234 -0.27 22.57 -12.62
C ALA A 234 -1.10 22.55 -13.90
N ARG A 235 -1.64 21.39 -14.27
CA ARG A 235 -2.60 21.29 -15.37
C ARG A 235 -3.90 22.05 -15.04
N PRO A 236 -4.77 22.32 -16.05
CA PRO A 236 -6.07 22.95 -15.84
C PRO A 236 -7.01 22.22 -14.86
N ASP A 237 -6.73 20.94 -14.56
CA ASP A 237 -7.42 20.12 -13.57
C ASP A 237 -6.92 20.36 -12.11
N GLY A 238 -5.89 21.20 -11.93
CA GLY A 238 -5.29 21.53 -10.65
C GLY A 238 -4.24 20.52 -10.16
N PHE A 239 -3.85 19.55 -11.00
CA PHE A 239 -2.89 18.50 -10.63
C PHE A 239 -1.53 18.67 -11.32
N TYR A 240 -0.47 18.30 -10.60
CA TYR A 240 0.86 18.08 -11.18
C TYR A 240 0.97 16.60 -11.57
N TRP A 241 1.28 16.33 -12.83
CA TRP A 241 1.49 14.97 -13.31
C TRP A 241 2.97 14.68 -13.52
N PHE A 242 3.39 13.52 -13.05
CA PHE A 242 4.72 12.97 -13.28
C PHE A 242 4.60 11.65 -14.03
N VAL A 243 5.33 11.54 -15.13
CA VAL A 243 5.27 10.40 -16.03
C VAL A 243 6.66 9.77 -16.11
N PRO A 244 6.83 8.53 -15.66
CA PRO A 244 8.07 7.81 -15.83
C PRO A 244 8.13 7.13 -17.21
N THR A 245 9.28 7.28 -17.87
CA THR A 245 9.55 6.76 -19.22
C THR A 245 10.89 6.04 -19.24
N LEU A 246 10.99 4.96 -20.01
CA LEU A 246 12.24 4.22 -20.17
C LEU A 246 13.31 5.12 -20.81
N HIS A 247 14.48 5.25 -20.17
CA HIS A 247 15.54 6.13 -20.63
C HIS A 247 16.85 5.36 -20.85
N LEU A 248 16.92 4.62 -21.96
CA LEU A 248 18.15 3.92 -22.36
C LEU A 248 19.03 4.79 -23.25
N ASP A 249 20.34 4.63 -23.09
CA ASP A 249 21.32 5.12 -24.04
C ASP A 249 21.24 4.31 -25.35
N TRP A 250 21.95 4.77 -26.39
CA TRP A 250 21.93 4.09 -27.69
C TRP A 250 22.35 2.61 -27.60
N PRO A 251 23.46 2.24 -26.90
CA PRO A 251 23.78 0.84 -26.63
C PRO A 251 22.67 0.06 -25.94
N GLY A 252 22.00 0.65 -24.94
CA GLY A 252 20.89 0.03 -24.22
C GLY A 252 19.71 -0.27 -25.15
N TRP A 253 19.34 0.65 -26.04
CA TRP A 253 18.28 0.41 -27.03
C TRP A 253 18.64 -0.69 -28.02
N VAL A 254 19.90 -0.75 -28.46
CA VAL A 254 20.39 -1.82 -29.34
C VAL A 254 20.32 -3.18 -28.62
N ALA A 255 20.72 -3.25 -27.35
CA ALA A 255 20.63 -4.46 -26.55
C ALA A 255 19.18 -4.90 -26.33
N ALA A 256 18.27 -3.97 -26.00
CA ALA A 256 16.85 -4.25 -25.83
C ALA A 256 16.24 -4.80 -27.14
N ALA A 257 16.53 -4.17 -28.27
CA ALA A 257 16.07 -4.64 -29.58
C ALA A 257 16.63 -6.03 -29.92
N ALA A 258 17.90 -6.31 -29.59
CA ALA A 258 18.50 -7.63 -29.79
C ALA A 258 17.82 -8.72 -28.94
N VAL A 259 17.51 -8.44 -27.67
CA VAL A 259 16.83 -9.38 -26.77
C VAL A 259 15.39 -9.64 -27.24
N VAL A 260 14.64 -8.60 -27.58
CA VAL A 260 13.24 -8.72 -28.04
C VAL A 260 13.14 -9.42 -29.40
N SER A 261 14.14 -9.26 -30.27
CA SER A 261 14.16 -9.90 -31.59
C SER A 261 14.68 -11.36 -31.57
N LEU A 262 15.28 -11.82 -30.47
CA LEU A 262 15.84 -13.16 -30.34
C LEU A 262 14.87 -14.29 -30.74
N PRO A 263 13.59 -14.31 -30.27
CA PRO A 263 12.63 -15.34 -30.66
C PRO A 263 12.41 -15.38 -32.18
N THR A 264 12.29 -14.21 -32.80
CA THR A 264 12.06 -14.06 -34.24
C THR A 264 13.27 -14.55 -35.04
N VAL A 265 14.49 -14.17 -34.63
CA VAL A 265 15.74 -14.61 -35.27
C VAL A 265 15.89 -16.14 -35.19
N LEU A 266 15.57 -16.75 -34.04
CA LEU A 266 15.60 -18.21 -33.86
C LEU A 266 14.60 -18.92 -34.79
N ILE A 267 13.36 -18.42 -34.86
CA ILE A 267 12.31 -18.97 -35.72
C ILE A 267 12.72 -18.87 -37.19
N LEU A 268 13.19 -17.71 -37.65
CA LEU A 268 13.65 -17.52 -39.03
C LEU A 268 14.81 -18.45 -39.38
N GLY A 269 15.78 -18.61 -38.47
CA GLY A 269 16.89 -19.54 -38.63
C GLY A 269 16.44 -20.99 -38.78
N TRP A 270 15.43 -21.43 -38.01
CA TRP A 270 14.85 -22.76 -38.15
C TRP A 270 14.04 -22.94 -39.42
N CYS A 271 13.23 -21.96 -39.81
CA CYS A 271 12.49 -21.97 -41.07
C CYS A 271 13.45 -22.08 -42.27
N HIS A 272 14.54 -21.31 -42.26
CA HIS A 272 15.54 -21.35 -43.31
C HIS A 272 16.29 -22.70 -43.36
N ARG A 273 16.60 -23.30 -42.21
CA ARG A 273 17.20 -24.65 -42.14
C ARG A 273 16.23 -25.72 -42.63
N TYR A 274 14.96 -25.62 -42.27
CA TYR A 274 13.91 -26.55 -42.71
C TYR A 274 13.71 -26.50 -44.22
N ALA A 275 13.65 -25.29 -44.80
CA ALA A 275 13.56 -25.10 -46.25
C ALA A 275 14.75 -25.70 -47.01
N ARG A 276 15.98 -25.56 -46.47
CA ARG A 276 17.18 -26.17 -47.07
C ARG A 276 17.18 -27.70 -47.04
N LEU A 277 16.60 -28.31 -46.03
CA LEU A 277 16.46 -29.77 -45.94
C LEU A 277 15.30 -30.33 -46.79
N ALA A 278 14.34 -29.48 -47.15
CA ALA A 278 13.18 -29.84 -47.97
C ALA A 278 13.38 -29.57 -49.48
N ALA A 279 14.47 -28.92 -49.88
CA ALA A 279 14.80 -28.70 -51.28
C ALA A 279 15.12 -30.05 -51.96
N PRO A 280 14.43 -30.42 -53.05
CA PRO A 280 14.76 -31.64 -53.78
C PRO A 280 16.15 -31.52 -54.40
N ASP A 281 16.97 -32.58 -54.30
CA ASP A 281 18.25 -32.68 -55.01
C ASP A 281 17.99 -32.52 -56.52
N ASP A 282 18.44 -31.40 -57.10
CA ASP A 282 18.51 -31.20 -58.54
C ASP A 282 19.66 -32.08 -59.10
N GLY A 283 19.40 -33.39 -59.14
CA GLY A 283 20.19 -34.35 -59.91
C GLY A 283 19.90 -34.15 -61.40
N GLY A 284 20.95 -33.79 -62.15
CA GLY A 284 20.92 -33.51 -63.60
C GLY A 284 20.29 -34.59 -64.49
N PRO A 285 20.15 -34.31 -65.80
CA PRO A 285 19.25 -35.04 -66.69
C PRO A 285 19.63 -36.51 -66.83
N ARG A 286 18.77 -37.43 -66.40
CA ARG A 286 18.90 -38.86 -66.71
C ARG A 286 18.32 -39.15 -68.11
N PRO A 287 19.00 -39.95 -68.95
CA PRO A 287 18.53 -40.26 -70.30
C PRO A 287 17.29 -41.16 -70.30
N ARG A 288 16.36 -40.88 -71.23
CA ARG A 288 15.12 -41.63 -71.46
C ARG A 288 15.41 -43.04 -71.99
N ALA A 289 14.76 -44.06 -71.43
CA ALA A 289 14.64 -45.39 -72.02
C ALA A 289 13.22 -45.60 -72.63
N PRO A 290 13.04 -46.48 -73.63
CA PRO A 290 11.83 -46.54 -74.46
C PRO A 290 10.70 -47.42 -73.88
N GLN A 291 9.45 -47.07 -74.16
CA GLN A 291 8.25 -47.86 -73.86
C GLN A 291 7.98 -48.96 -74.90
N PRO A 292 7.29 -50.06 -74.51
CA PRO A 292 6.41 -50.83 -75.39
C PRO A 292 4.92 -50.78 -74.95
N PRO A 293 3.98 -51.18 -75.83
CA PRO A 293 2.57 -50.78 -75.79
C PRO A 293 1.65 -51.73 -74.98
N GLY A 294 0.45 -51.24 -74.62
CA GLY A 294 -0.57 -51.89 -73.75
C GLY A 294 -1.29 -53.11 -74.37
N PRO A 295 -2.48 -53.59 -73.87
CA PRO A 295 -3.61 -52.73 -73.47
C PRO A 295 -4.65 -53.27 -72.42
N ARG A 296 -5.66 -52.41 -72.13
CA ARG A 296 -7.07 -52.63 -71.71
C ARG A 296 -7.48 -52.65 -70.20
N PRO A 297 -8.74 -52.23 -69.89
CA PRO A 297 -9.04 -51.40 -68.71
C PRO A 297 -10.13 -51.92 -67.72
N ARG A 298 -10.11 -51.29 -66.53
CA ARG A 298 -11.17 -51.09 -65.50
C ARG A 298 -11.56 -52.23 -64.54
N ALA A 299 -11.31 -51.97 -63.25
CA ALA A 299 -12.29 -52.02 -62.16
C ALA A 299 -12.00 -50.85 -61.17
N PRO A 300 -13.01 -50.16 -60.60
CA PRO A 300 -12.78 -49.05 -59.68
C PRO A 300 -12.64 -49.55 -58.24
N GLN A 301 -11.55 -49.17 -57.56
CA GLN A 301 -11.39 -49.31 -56.12
C GLN A 301 -10.99 -47.96 -55.50
N PRO A 302 -11.39 -47.72 -54.23
CA PRO A 302 -11.65 -46.38 -53.72
C PRO A 302 -10.37 -45.60 -53.50
N ARG A 303 -10.36 -44.35 -53.96
CA ARG A 303 -9.33 -43.38 -53.59
C ARG A 303 -9.45 -43.08 -52.10
N GLY A 304 -8.60 -43.72 -51.31
CA GLY A 304 -8.23 -43.19 -49.99
C GLY A 304 -7.72 -41.75 -50.13
N PRO A 305 -7.92 -40.90 -49.11
CA PRO A 305 -7.58 -39.50 -49.19
C PRO A 305 -6.07 -39.36 -49.31
N ARG A 306 -5.58 -39.10 -50.53
CA ARG A 306 -4.25 -38.55 -50.75
C ARG A 306 -4.25 -37.17 -50.10
N GLY A 307 -3.75 -37.12 -48.87
CA GLY A 307 -3.45 -35.90 -48.14
C GLY A 307 -2.49 -35.03 -48.95
N ARG A 308 -3.04 -34.22 -49.86
CA ARG A 308 -2.48 -32.95 -50.29
C ARG A 308 -2.59 -31.99 -49.11
N GLY A 309 -1.81 -32.24 -48.06
CA GLY A 309 -1.72 -31.40 -46.86
C GLY A 309 -0.35 -30.74 -46.71
N GLY A 310 0.41 -30.58 -47.80
CA GLY A 310 1.82 -30.19 -47.75
C GLY A 310 2.19 -28.87 -48.44
N ARG A 311 1.22 -28.06 -48.86
CA ARG A 311 1.48 -26.76 -49.51
C ARG A 311 0.74 -25.57 -48.91
N SER A 312 0.16 -25.77 -47.73
CA SER A 312 -0.53 -24.73 -46.98
C SER A 312 0.04 -24.64 -45.57
N LEU A 313 1.38 -24.64 -45.44
CA LEU A 313 1.99 -24.06 -44.25
C LEU A 313 1.83 -22.56 -44.43
N ALA A 314 0.66 -22.10 -43.98
CA ALA A 314 0.27 -20.72 -43.85
C ALA A 314 1.47 -19.95 -43.28
N LEU A 315 2.11 -19.22 -44.19
CA LEU A 315 3.06 -18.15 -43.95
C LEU A 315 2.29 -16.96 -43.36
N SER A 316 1.53 -17.20 -42.29
CA SER A 316 0.54 -16.27 -41.75
C SER A 316 0.77 -16.17 -40.25
N LEU A 317 1.27 -14.99 -39.87
CA LEU A 317 1.55 -14.50 -38.52
C LEU A 317 2.82 -15.02 -37.83
N VAL A 318 3.98 -14.66 -38.38
CA VAL A 318 5.07 -14.14 -37.55
C VAL A 318 5.11 -12.63 -37.77
N LEU A 319 4.21 -11.92 -37.08
CA LEU A 319 4.32 -10.47 -36.94
C LEU A 319 4.07 -10.14 -35.47
N VAL A 320 5.15 -10.18 -34.70
CA VAL A 320 5.26 -9.65 -33.35
C VAL A 320 6.65 -8.99 -33.25
N PRO A 321 6.76 -7.66 -33.12
CA PRO A 321 5.98 -6.60 -33.73
C PRO A 321 6.85 -5.73 -34.65
N LEU A 322 6.40 -5.52 -35.89
CA LEU A 322 6.89 -4.45 -36.78
C LEU A 322 6.05 -3.18 -36.51
N LEU A 323 5.98 -2.78 -35.23
CA LEU A 323 5.40 -1.52 -34.76
C LEU A 323 6.53 -0.63 -34.24
N ALA A 324 7.54 -0.42 -35.08
CA ALA A 324 8.63 0.54 -34.85
C ALA A 324 8.53 1.76 -35.79
N GLY A 325 7.34 2.03 -36.33
CA GLY A 325 7.10 3.16 -37.22
C GLY A 325 5.76 3.82 -36.91
N GLY A 326 5.81 4.88 -36.09
CA GLY A 326 4.74 5.86 -35.93
C GLY A 326 3.62 5.48 -34.96
N GLY A 327 3.78 5.85 -33.68
CA GLY A 327 2.66 6.39 -32.90
C GLY A 327 2.07 5.61 -31.72
N VAL A 328 2.51 4.39 -31.36
CA VAL A 328 1.87 3.63 -30.25
C VAL A 328 2.86 2.82 -29.39
N LEU A 329 4.04 3.36 -29.10
CA LEU A 329 4.89 2.85 -28.01
C LEU A 329 5.58 4.03 -27.34
N ASP A 330 4.81 4.89 -26.69
CA ASP A 330 5.36 5.50 -25.48
C ASP A 330 5.28 4.39 -24.42
N PRO A 331 6.41 3.85 -23.92
CA PRO A 331 6.40 3.00 -22.75
C PRO A 331 6.22 3.93 -21.54
N THR A 332 5.10 4.66 -21.48
CA THR A 332 4.67 5.26 -20.24
C THR A 332 4.24 4.11 -19.35
N SER A 333 4.82 4.06 -18.15
CA SER A 333 4.18 3.29 -17.08
C SER A 333 2.74 3.79 -16.99
N GLU A 334 1.74 2.90 -16.86
CA GLU A 334 0.37 3.27 -16.46
C GLU A 334 0.30 3.89 -15.04
N ALA A 335 1.43 4.35 -14.50
CA ALA A 335 1.52 5.13 -13.28
C ALA A 335 1.72 6.59 -13.68
N ALA A 336 0.60 7.28 -13.89
CA ALA A 336 0.56 8.73 -13.92
C ALA A 336 0.34 9.17 -12.45
N TYR A 337 1.39 9.69 -11.83
CA TYR A 337 1.30 10.17 -10.45
C TYR A 337 0.69 11.56 -10.47
N SER A 338 -0.49 11.72 -9.87
CA SER A 338 -1.14 13.02 -9.72
C SER A 338 -0.99 13.54 -8.29
N ALA A 339 -0.68 14.82 -8.19
CA ALA A 339 -0.56 15.52 -6.91
C ALA A 339 -1.37 16.79 -6.91
N SER A 340 -2.20 17.00 -5.89
CA SER A 340 -2.85 18.28 -5.61
C SER A 340 -2.38 18.81 -4.27
N ILE A 341 -2.23 20.13 -4.17
CA ILE A 341 -1.81 20.82 -2.96
C ILE A 341 -3.06 21.31 -2.23
N ARG A 342 -3.30 20.84 -1.00
CA ARG A 342 -4.24 21.44 -0.04
C ARG A 342 -3.51 21.70 1.28
N GLY A 343 -3.14 22.95 1.54
CA GLY A 343 -2.67 23.43 2.86
C GLY A 343 -1.25 23.00 3.32
N PRO A 344 -0.68 23.63 4.38
CA PRO A 344 0.76 23.62 4.66
C PRO A 344 1.26 22.38 5.43
N SER A 345 1.96 21.51 4.70
CA SER A 345 3.17 20.71 5.06
C SER A 345 3.36 20.11 6.47
N THR A 346 2.96 18.83 6.63
CA THR A 346 3.67 17.76 7.38
C THR A 346 3.23 16.40 6.80
N ALA A 347 4.16 15.50 6.43
CA ALA A 347 3.82 14.17 5.90
C ALA A 347 4.39 13.06 6.78
N GLY A 348 3.48 12.27 7.36
CA GLY A 348 3.70 10.98 8.00
C GLY A 348 2.57 10.03 7.59
N SER A 349 2.77 8.72 7.70
CA SER A 349 1.65 7.77 7.55
C SER A 349 0.76 7.92 8.77
N ARG A 350 -0.47 8.45 8.59
CA ARG A 350 -1.46 8.52 9.66
C ARG A 350 -1.91 7.12 10.03
N THR A 351 -2.21 6.92 11.31
CA THR A 351 -2.73 5.65 11.82
C THR A 351 -4.12 5.37 11.24
N PHE A 352 -4.89 6.44 11.02
CA PHE A 352 -6.26 6.37 10.52
C PHE A 352 -6.48 7.30 9.33
N PHE A 353 -7.23 6.81 8.35
CA PHE A 353 -7.62 7.57 7.15
C PHE A 353 -9.06 8.12 7.23
N THR A 354 -9.90 7.55 8.10
CA THR A 354 -11.32 7.92 8.27
C THR A 354 -11.67 8.00 9.75
N CYS A 355 -12.66 8.82 10.10
CA CYS A 355 -13.18 8.91 11.47
C CYS A 355 -13.72 7.57 11.96
N ARG A 356 -14.41 6.82 11.08
CA ARG A 356 -14.85 5.46 11.39
C ARG A 356 -13.71 4.57 11.86
N ALA A 357 -12.56 4.60 11.17
CA ALA A 357 -11.41 3.78 11.53
C ALA A 357 -10.83 4.24 12.88
N ALA A 358 -10.67 5.55 13.07
CA ALA A 358 -10.16 6.12 14.32
C ALA A 358 -11.02 5.72 15.53
N GLU A 359 -12.34 5.87 15.45
CA GLU A 359 -13.22 5.58 16.59
C GLU A 359 -13.41 4.08 16.86
N SER A 360 -13.50 3.26 15.81
CA SER A 360 -13.74 1.81 15.96
C SER A 360 -12.49 0.99 16.29
N SER A 361 -11.31 1.44 15.85
CA SER A 361 -10.07 0.66 15.94
C SER A 361 -9.12 1.12 17.05
N THR A 362 -9.46 2.21 17.75
CA THR A 362 -8.65 2.69 18.87
C THR A 362 -8.80 1.78 20.09
N PRO A 363 -7.69 1.33 20.70
CA PRO A 363 -7.77 0.46 21.87
C PRO A 363 -8.59 1.08 22.99
N GLY A 364 -9.52 0.31 23.54
CA GLY A 364 -10.37 0.74 24.65
C GLY A 364 -11.64 1.50 24.23
N THR A 365 -12.01 1.56 22.94
CA THR A 365 -13.34 2.03 22.52
C THR A 365 -14.43 1.26 23.25
N PHE A 366 -15.24 1.99 24.03
CA PHE A 366 -16.37 1.46 24.77
C PHE A 366 -17.63 1.48 23.91
N VAL A 367 -17.94 2.61 23.27
CA VAL A 367 -18.99 2.76 22.25
C VAL A 367 -18.52 3.75 21.19
N ALA A 368 -18.97 3.56 19.94
CA ALA A 368 -18.76 4.53 18.87
C ALA A 368 -19.94 4.53 17.89
N TYR A 369 -20.42 5.70 17.48
CA TYR A 369 -21.62 5.86 16.66
C TYR A 369 -21.36 6.78 15.47
N ALA A 370 -21.54 6.29 14.24
CA ALA A 370 -21.31 7.10 13.04
C ALA A 370 -22.33 8.23 12.87
N MET A 371 -23.60 7.99 13.24
CA MET A 371 -24.72 8.92 13.05
C MET A 371 -24.97 9.23 11.56
N GLY A 372 -24.98 8.17 10.74
CA GLY A 372 -25.16 8.25 9.30
C GLY A 372 -26.42 7.58 8.77
N THR A 373 -27.24 6.99 9.65
CA THR A 373 -28.41 6.18 9.28
C THR A 373 -29.70 6.76 9.81
N ALA A 374 -30.78 6.68 9.02
CA ALA A 374 -32.10 7.10 9.44
C ALA A 374 -32.78 6.05 10.33
N GLY A 375 -33.58 6.51 11.28
CA GLY A 375 -34.36 5.64 12.17
C GLY A 375 -34.22 6.00 13.64
N THR A 376 -34.57 5.06 14.52
CA THR A 376 -34.53 5.22 15.97
C THR A 376 -33.38 4.46 16.64
N ALA A 377 -32.55 3.77 15.87
CA ALA A 377 -31.42 2.99 16.37
C ALA A 377 -30.14 3.39 15.64
N GLU A 378 -29.03 3.42 16.36
CA GLU A 378 -27.69 3.71 15.82
C GLU A 378 -26.75 2.56 16.17
N SER A 379 -26.09 1.99 15.15
CA SER A 379 -25.21 0.85 15.36
C SER A 379 -23.94 1.25 16.10
N ASP A 380 -23.58 0.46 17.10
CA ASP A 380 -22.29 0.58 17.76
C ASP A 380 -21.18 0.00 16.88
N LEU A 381 -20.13 0.80 16.64
CA LEU A 381 -18.97 0.45 15.84
C LEU A 381 -17.83 -0.17 16.64
N SER A 382 -17.90 -0.14 17.97
CA SER A 382 -16.85 -0.66 18.85
C SER A 382 -16.75 -2.20 18.85
N GLY A 383 -17.80 -2.87 18.39
CA GLY A 383 -17.94 -4.33 18.46
C GLY A 383 -18.51 -4.84 19.79
N ASN A 384 -18.79 -3.98 20.77
CA ASN A 384 -19.38 -4.36 22.06
C ASN A 384 -20.89 -4.61 21.99
N GLY A 385 -21.54 -4.23 20.89
CA GLY A 385 -22.96 -4.50 20.65
C GLY A 385 -23.90 -3.56 21.42
N TYR A 386 -23.41 -2.41 21.84
CA TYR A 386 -24.19 -1.42 22.57
C TYR A 386 -24.95 -0.50 21.62
N THR A 387 -25.86 -1.05 20.80
CA THR A 387 -26.68 -0.26 19.86
C THR A 387 -27.42 0.86 20.59
N GLY A 388 -27.17 2.10 20.15
CA GLY A 388 -27.78 3.29 20.71
C GLY A 388 -29.23 3.46 20.26
N THR A 389 -30.05 4.11 21.08
CA THR A 389 -31.46 4.38 20.77
C THR A 389 -31.74 5.88 20.79
N TYR A 390 -32.28 6.40 19.69
CA TYR A 390 -32.75 7.78 19.61
C TYR A 390 -34.14 7.92 20.25
N THR A 391 -34.38 9.02 20.97
CA THR A 391 -35.71 9.35 21.52
C THR A 391 -36.76 9.59 20.42
N LEU A 392 -36.32 10.04 19.24
CA LEU A 392 -37.15 10.28 18.06
C LEU A 392 -36.45 9.72 16.82
N SER A 393 -37.22 9.36 15.80
CA SER A 393 -36.62 8.97 14.52
C SER A 393 -35.84 10.13 13.92
N VAL A 394 -34.58 9.89 13.57
CA VAL A 394 -33.71 10.88 12.95
C VAL A 394 -33.60 10.67 11.45
N ILE A 395 -33.32 11.76 10.73
CA ILE A 395 -33.04 11.75 9.28
C ILE A 395 -31.66 12.40 9.11
N PRO A 396 -30.64 11.63 8.67
CA PRO A 396 -29.32 12.19 8.43
C PRO A 396 -29.33 13.23 7.30
N THR A 397 -28.40 14.17 7.38
CA THR A 397 -28.18 15.19 6.36
C THR A 397 -26.82 15.01 5.68
N GLY A 398 -26.64 15.61 4.51
CA GLY A 398 -25.34 15.63 3.82
C GLY A 398 -24.31 16.58 4.43
N SER A 399 -24.64 17.33 5.49
CA SER A 399 -23.64 18.11 6.23
C SER A 399 -22.79 17.16 7.06
N HIS A 400 -21.46 17.26 7.02
CA HIS A 400 -20.55 16.35 7.70
C HIS A 400 -19.19 17.02 7.97
N GLY A 401 -18.54 16.61 9.06
CA GLY A 401 -17.18 17.03 9.41
C GLY A 401 -16.12 16.07 8.88
N CYS A 402 -16.41 14.77 8.91
CA CYS A 402 -15.52 13.72 8.43
C CYS A 402 -15.70 13.50 6.93
N THR A 403 -14.90 14.23 6.14
CA THR A 403 -15.06 14.33 4.67
C THR A 403 -14.66 13.07 3.88
N ARG A 404 -13.89 12.17 4.50
CA ARG A 404 -13.39 10.94 3.86
C ARG A 404 -14.25 9.71 4.15
N ASP A 405 -15.27 9.86 4.99
CA ASP A 405 -16.11 8.76 5.46
C ASP A 405 -17.29 8.46 4.53
N SER A 406 -17.76 7.20 4.57
CA SER A 406 -18.96 6.75 3.87
C SER A 406 -19.90 6.01 4.84
N PRO A 407 -21.17 6.45 4.99
CA PRO A 407 -21.77 7.63 4.36
C PRO A 407 -21.21 8.95 4.95
N ALA A 408 -21.04 9.95 4.08
CA ALA A 408 -20.67 11.32 4.47
C ALA A 408 -21.93 12.06 4.96
N ALA A 409 -22.41 11.67 6.13
CA ALA A 409 -23.67 12.16 6.70
C ALA A 409 -23.56 12.39 8.21
N SER A 410 -24.42 13.26 8.73
CA SER A 410 -24.57 13.54 10.16
C SER A 410 -26.03 13.56 10.58
N VAL A 411 -26.29 13.44 11.87
CA VAL A 411 -27.64 13.57 12.44
C VAL A 411 -27.87 14.99 12.96
N PRO A 412 -28.96 15.67 12.55
CA PRO A 412 -29.36 16.95 13.11
C PRO A 412 -30.04 16.75 14.47
N PHE A 413 -29.59 17.50 15.46
CA PHE A 413 -30.19 17.63 16.77
C PHE A 413 -30.92 18.97 16.86
N ASN A 414 -32.21 18.90 17.18
CA ASN A 414 -33.13 20.04 17.05
C ASN A 414 -33.24 20.95 18.29
N GLY A 415 -32.45 20.72 19.34
CA GLY A 415 -32.55 21.49 20.58
C GLY A 415 -33.78 21.22 21.44
N LEU A 416 -34.58 20.19 21.11
CA LEU A 416 -35.87 19.93 21.77
C LEU A 416 -36.00 18.53 22.37
N LEU A 417 -35.81 17.47 21.58
CA LEU A 417 -36.09 16.09 22.01
C LEU A 417 -35.10 15.06 21.46
N THR A 418 -34.26 15.45 20.52
CA THR A 418 -33.31 14.52 19.88
C THR A 418 -32.22 14.18 20.89
N CYS A 419 -32.12 12.91 21.25
CA CYS A 419 -31.08 12.39 22.10
C CYS A 419 -30.74 10.97 21.67
N LEU A 420 -29.46 10.61 21.67
CA LEU A 420 -29.02 9.23 21.51
C LEU A 420 -28.57 8.69 22.87
N ASN A 421 -29.19 7.62 23.31
CA ASN A 421 -28.86 6.96 24.58
C ASN A 421 -28.15 5.63 24.31
N THR A 422 -27.10 5.37 25.07
CA THR A 422 -26.56 4.00 25.19
C THR A 422 -27.62 3.04 25.78
N PRO A 423 -27.54 1.72 25.54
CA PRO A 423 -28.50 0.78 26.11
C PRO A 423 -28.24 0.56 27.61
N SER A 424 -29.25 0.06 28.35
CA SER A 424 -29.09 -0.20 29.79
C SER A 424 -27.98 -1.21 30.13
N SER A 425 -27.63 -2.09 29.18
CA SER A 425 -26.50 -3.03 29.30
C SER A 425 -25.12 -2.36 29.26
N ALA A 426 -25.05 -1.09 28.84
CA ALA A 426 -23.84 -0.27 28.82
C ALA A 426 -23.66 0.56 30.09
N ALA A 427 -24.42 0.28 31.16
CA ALA A 427 -24.29 0.97 32.44
C ALA A 427 -22.84 0.91 32.96
N GLN A 428 -22.28 2.06 33.35
CA GLN A 428 -20.96 2.13 33.96
C GLN A 428 -21.06 2.62 35.40
N ASN A 429 -20.19 2.11 36.27
CA ASN A 429 -20.07 2.59 37.64
C ASN A 429 -18.94 3.60 37.74
N SER A 430 -19.28 4.89 37.79
CA SER A 430 -18.37 5.99 38.12
C SER A 430 -17.03 5.98 37.35
N PRO A 431 -17.03 5.99 36.00
CA PRO A 431 -15.79 5.97 35.23
C PRO A 431 -14.93 7.21 35.52
N ASN A 432 -13.72 7.01 36.05
CA ASN A 432 -12.74 8.09 36.32
C ASN A 432 -11.52 8.04 35.41
N SER A 433 -11.51 7.10 34.46
CA SER A 433 -10.52 7.02 33.38
C SER A 433 -11.27 6.76 32.09
N PHE A 434 -11.46 7.81 31.29
CA PHE A 434 -12.22 7.74 30.05
C PHE A 434 -11.85 8.88 29.11
N SER A 435 -12.30 8.74 27.86
CA SER A 435 -12.38 9.86 26.91
C SER A 435 -13.74 9.88 26.27
N VAL A 436 -14.22 11.07 25.96
CA VAL A 436 -15.39 11.29 25.11
C VAL A 436 -14.96 12.09 23.89
N GLU A 437 -15.50 11.74 22.73
CA GLU A 437 -15.16 12.33 21.44
C GLU A 437 -16.45 12.60 20.66
N ALA A 438 -16.48 13.72 19.92
CA ALA A 438 -17.53 13.98 18.95
C ALA A 438 -17.05 14.93 17.83
N TRP A 439 -17.55 14.74 16.60
CA TRP A 439 -17.63 15.82 15.62
C TRP A 439 -18.98 16.52 15.71
N PHE A 440 -18.99 17.86 15.74
CA PHE A 440 -20.23 18.63 15.80
C PHE A 440 -20.16 19.91 14.99
N SER A 441 -21.33 20.45 14.65
CA SER A 441 -21.49 21.79 14.06
C SER A 441 -22.72 22.47 14.65
N THR A 442 -22.61 23.74 15.01
CA THR A 442 -23.74 24.52 15.54
C THR A 442 -23.54 26.01 15.32
N THR A 443 -24.65 26.74 15.22
CA THR A 443 -24.71 28.21 15.30
C THR A 443 -25.38 28.69 16.59
N ALA A 444 -25.85 27.76 17.43
CA ALA A 444 -26.55 28.07 18.67
C ALA A 444 -25.56 28.23 19.82
N THR A 445 -25.51 29.42 20.40
CA THR A 445 -24.81 29.67 21.66
C THR A 445 -25.71 29.25 22.83
N GLY A 446 -25.11 28.76 23.91
CA GLY A 446 -25.88 28.18 25.03
C GLY A 446 -26.66 26.96 24.58
N SER A 447 -25.97 26.00 23.99
CA SER A 447 -26.56 24.73 23.52
C SER A 447 -26.38 23.64 24.57
N GLY A 448 -27.25 22.62 24.56
CA GLY A 448 -27.14 21.48 25.48
C GLY A 448 -25.83 20.69 25.31
N LYS A 449 -25.73 19.57 26.03
CA LYS A 449 -24.55 18.70 25.99
C LYS A 449 -24.37 18.10 24.59
N ILE A 450 -23.14 18.11 24.10
CA ILE A 450 -22.74 17.34 22.92
C ILE A 450 -22.68 15.86 23.32
N ILE A 451 -22.02 15.55 24.44
CA ILE A 451 -21.93 14.22 25.03
C ILE A 451 -21.80 14.34 26.55
N GLY A 452 -22.37 13.40 27.31
CA GLY A 452 -22.30 13.42 28.76
C GLY A 452 -22.68 12.11 29.45
N PHE A 453 -22.42 12.06 30.76
CA PHE A 453 -22.75 10.91 31.61
C PHE A 453 -23.87 11.28 32.60
N SER A 454 -24.87 10.42 32.72
CA SER A 454 -26.09 10.70 33.50
C SER A 454 -26.59 9.46 34.23
N SER A 455 -27.18 9.64 35.41
CA SER A 455 -27.74 8.53 36.21
C SER A 455 -29.00 7.91 35.60
N ALA A 456 -29.59 8.53 34.57
CA ALA A 456 -30.77 8.04 33.85
C ALA A 456 -30.78 8.64 32.44
N HIS A 457 -31.34 7.89 31.47
CA HIS A 457 -31.48 8.32 30.08
C HIS A 457 -32.25 9.65 29.91
N GLY A 458 -31.79 10.47 28.98
CA GLY A 458 -32.43 11.72 28.60
C GLY A 458 -32.20 12.84 29.61
N VAL A 459 -33.27 13.57 29.94
CA VAL A 459 -33.20 14.78 30.77
C VAL A 459 -33.61 14.54 32.23
N LEU A 460 -33.84 13.29 32.62
CA LEU A 460 -34.37 12.92 33.94
C LEU A 460 -33.29 12.56 34.96
N GLY A 461 -32.01 12.55 34.56
CA GLY A 461 -30.89 12.28 35.45
C GLY A 461 -30.78 13.32 36.58
N LEU A 462 -30.70 12.84 37.82
CA LEU A 462 -30.49 13.69 38.99
C LEU A 462 -28.99 13.87 39.33
N GLN A 463 -28.15 12.97 38.84
CA GLN A 463 -26.69 13.07 38.91
C GLN A 463 -26.13 13.04 37.50
N TYR A 464 -25.35 14.05 37.17
CA TYR A 464 -24.85 14.25 35.82
C TYR A 464 -23.58 15.10 35.85
N ASP A 465 -22.53 14.58 35.20
CA ASP A 465 -21.24 15.22 35.02
C ASP A 465 -20.53 14.62 33.80
N ARG A 466 -19.19 14.72 33.74
CA ARG A 466 -18.33 14.13 32.71
C ARG A 466 -18.84 14.43 31.30
N HIS A 467 -19.09 15.71 31.04
CA HIS A 467 -19.80 16.13 29.84
C HIS A 467 -19.15 17.31 29.16
N VAL A 468 -19.39 17.39 27.85
CA VAL A 468 -18.96 18.50 27.01
C VAL A 468 -20.21 19.26 26.54
N TYR A 469 -20.23 20.57 26.71
CA TYR A 469 -21.36 21.43 26.32
C TYR A 469 -20.88 22.78 25.76
N VAL A 470 -21.81 23.49 25.11
CA VAL A 470 -21.59 24.81 24.52
C VAL A 470 -22.15 25.87 25.45
N ASP A 471 -21.31 26.76 25.97
CA ASP A 471 -21.74 27.84 26.87
C ASP A 471 -22.45 28.99 26.12
N PRO A 472 -23.06 29.97 26.83
CA PRO A 472 -23.76 31.10 26.21
C PRO A 472 -22.89 32.02 25.36
N SER A 473 -21.56 31.94 25.50
CA SER A 473 -20.59 32.65 24.66
C SER A 473 -20.11 31.82 23.45
N GLY A 474 -20.62 30.59 23.31
CA GLY A 474 -20.23 29.65 22.27
C GLY A 474 -18.94 28.90 22.57
N ARG A 475 -18.41 28.98 23.79
CA ARG A 475 -17.20 28.24 24.20
C ARG A 475 -17.54 26.79 24.52
N LEU A 476 -16.59 25.90 24.27
CA LEU A 476 -16.70 24.50 24.68
C LEU A 476 -16.22 24.34 26.11
N VAL A 477 -17.00 23.62 26.92
CA VAL A 477 -16.73 23.40 28.34
C VAL A 477 -16.80 21.92 28.63
N PHE A 478 -15.75 21.39 29.29
CA PHE A 478 -15.75 20.05 29.87
C PHE A 478 -15.91 20.14 31.38
N GLY A 479 -16.90 19.45 31.92
CA GLY A 479 -17.25 19.47 33.33
C GLY A 479 -17.16 18.10 34.01
N ALA A 480 -16.58 18.04 35.21
CA ALA A 480 -16.58 16.87 36.11
C ALA A 480 -16.85 17.31 37.56
N ASN A 481 -17.49 16.44 38.36
CA ASN A 481 -17.97 16.84 39.70
C ASN A 481 -17.37 15.98 40.83
N PRO A 482 -16.12 16.21 41.27
CA PRO A 482 -15.52 15.50 42.42
C PRO A 482 -16.13 15.87 43.80
N GLY A 483 -17.26 16.59 43.83
CA GLY A 483 -17.91 17.11 45.05
C GLY A 483 -18.49 18.51 44.84
N SER A 484 -17.93 19.28 43.91
CA SER A 484 -18.52 20.48 43.32
C SER A 484 -18.21 20.54 41.82
N PRO A 485 -19.01 21.25 41.00
CA PRO A 485 -18.72 21.40 39.58
C PRO A 485 -17.33 21.99 39.34
N GLN A 486 -16.49 21.25 38.63
CA GLN A 486 -15.19 21.70 38.13
C GLN A 486 -15.20 21.69 36.61
N ILE A 487 -14.63 22.72 36.01
CA ILE A 487 -14.63 22.88 34.56
C ILE A 487 -13.24 23.19 34.01
N VAL A 488 -13.02 22.80 32.76
CA VAL A 488 -12.03 23.39 31.87
C VAL A 488 -12.76 23.84 30.61
N ALA A 489 -12.27 24.90 29.97
CA ALA A 489 -12.98 25.49 28.84
C ALA A 489 -12.04 26.02 27.77
N SER A 490 -12.58 26.15 26.56
CA SER A 490 -11.87 26.78 25.46
C SER A 490 -11.50 28.25 25.75
N PRO A 491 -10.49 28.82 25.06
CA PRO A 491 -10.03 30.19 25.30
C PRO A 491 -11.15 31.23 25.24
N ALA A 492 -11.04 32.27 26.08
CA ALA A 492 -11.96 33.41 26.06
C ALA A 492 -11.92 34.13 24.70
N GLY A 493 -13.06 34.65 24.26
CA GLY A 493 -13.19 35.39 23.00
C GLY A 493 -13.25 34.54 21.73
N LYS A 494 -13.14 33.20 21.82
CA LYS A 494 -13.34 32.28 20.70
C LYS A 494 -14.64 31.49 20.87
N SER A 495 -15.59 31.69 19.96
CA SER A 495 -16.81 30.88 19.84
C SER A 495 -16.57 29.70 18.88
N TYR A 496 -17.14 28.55 19.22
CA TYR A 496 -17.23 27.34 18.39
C TYR A 496 -18.68 27.07 17.95
N ALA A 497 -19.58 28.02 18.22
CA ALA A 497 -20.93 28.05 17.67
C ALA A 497 -20.96 28.94 16.41
N ASP A 498 -20.06 28.66 15.47
CA ASP A 498 -19.82 29.46 14.26
C ASP A 498 -20.37 28.81 12.98
N GLY A 499 -20.99 27.63 13.09
CA GLY A 499 -21.51 26.84 11.99
C GLY A 499 -20.46 25.98 11.28
N ALA A 500 -19.17 26.07 11.64
CA ALA A 500 -18.15 25.14 11.14
C ALA A 500 -18.27 23.77 11.83
N TRP A 501 -17.63 22.77 11.25
CA TRP A 501 -17.46 21.46 11.90
C TRP A 501 -16.22 21.49 12.78
N HIS A 502 -16.39 21.11 14.04
CA HIS A 502 -15.33 21.01 15.02
C HIS A 502 -15.24 19.60 15.57
N HIS A 503 -14.02 19.20 15.90
CA HIS A 503 -13.73 17.98 16.63
C HIS A 503 -13.47 18.30 18.08
N VAL A 504 -14.16 17.64 19.01
CA VAL A 504 -13.94 17.83 20.44
C VAL A 504 -13.64 16.49 21.11
N VAL A 505 -12.59 16.50 21.95
CA VAL A 505 -12.27 15.38 22.84
C VAL A 505 -12.12 15.90 24.26
N ALA A 506 -12.72 15.21 25.22
CA ALA A 506 -12.46 15.44 26.63
C ALA A 506 -12.00 14.14 27.30
N THR A 507 -10.98 14.24 28.15
CA THR A 507 -10.41 13.09 28.86
C THR A 507 -10.39 13.35 30.36
N LEU A 508 -10.63 12.30 31.15
CA LEU A 508 -10.40 12.30 32.59
C LEU A 508 -9.54 11.09 32.93
N SER A 509 -8.52 11.27 33.76
CA SER A 509 -7.64 10.21 34.23
C SER A 509 -6.94 10.62 35.54
N PRO A 510 -6.05 9.79 36.12
CA PRO A 510 -5.17 10.23 37.21
C PRO A 510 -4.28 11.43 36.86
N ALA A 511 -4.08 11.75 35.57
CA ALA A 511 -3.36 12.94 35.13
C ALA A 511 -4.22 14.22 35.13
N GLY A 512 -5.51 14.11 35.46
CA GLY A 512 -6.46 15.22 35.48
C GLY A 512 -7.49 15.18 34.36
N MET A 513 -8.25 16.27 34.25
CA MET A 513 -9.19 16.51 33.16
C MET A 513 -8.55 17.36 32.06
N MET A 514 -8.78 17.01 30.79
CA MET A 514 -8.24 17.73 29.63
C MET A 514 -9.34 17.90 28.57
N LEU A 515 -9.35 19.05 27.92
CA LEU A 515 -10.23 19.38 26.80
C LEU A 515 -9.37 19.70 25.58
N TYR A 516 -9.64 19.01 24.48
CA TYR A 516 -9.02 19.17 23.19
C TYR A 516 -10.06 19.61 22.17
N ILE A 517 -9.65 20.49 21.26
CA ILE A 517 -10.49 20.99 20.18
C ILE A 517 -9.66 21.01 18.91
N ASP A 518 -10.21 20.45 17.83
CA ASP A 518 -9.57 20.34 16.52
C ASP A 518 -8.15 19.76 16.61
N GLY A 519 -8.02 18.65 17.34
CA GLY A 519 -6.75 17.93 17.52
C GLY A 519 -5.74 18.55 18.49
N SER A 520 -6.06 19.71 19.10
CA SER A 520 -5.14 20.49 19.95
C SER A 520 -5.64 20.64 21.39
N LEU A 521 -4.74 20.62 22.38
CA LEU A 521 -5.11 20.84 23.79
C LEU A 521 -5.58 22.29 24.00
N ALA A 522 -6.83 22.46 24.42
CA ALA A 522 -7.43 23.77 24.67
C ALA A 522 -7.31 24.19 26.14
N ALA A 523 -7.54 23.25 27.07
CA ALA A 523 -7.41 23.49 28.51
C ALA A 523 -7.22 22.19 29.30
N SER A 524 -6.64 22.29 30.48
CA SER A 524 -6.48 21.15 31.40
C SER A 524 -6.54 21.58 32.86
N ASN A 525 -6.88 20.65 33.73
CA ASN A 525 -6.84 20.81 35.18
C ASN A 525 -6.39 19.50 35.83
N ALA A 526 -5.12 19.46 36.25
CA ALA A 526 -4.50 18.28 36.86
C ALA A 526 -5.08 17.90 38.24
N ALA A 527 -5.74 18.83 38.93
CA ALA A 527 -6.29 18.58 40.26
C ALA A 527 -7.61 17.78 40.25
N VAL A 528 -8.26 17.68 39.08
CA VAL A 528 -9.55 17.00 38.94
C VAL A 528 -9.32 15.62 38.34
N THR A 529 -9.26 14.59 39.19
CA THR A 529 -8.97 13.20 38.79
C THR A 529 -10.17 12.26 38.91
N SER A 530 -11.33 12.78 39.29
CA SER A 530 -12.55 12.00 39.49
C SER A 530 -13.79 12.84 39.19
N GLY A 531 -14.85 12.17 38.76
CA GLY A 531 -16.20 12.73 38.75
C GLY A 531 -17.00 12.29 39.97
N GLN A 532 -18.30 12.59 39.98
CA GLN A 532 -19.22 12.18 41.02
C GLN A 532 -19.41 10.66 40.98
N SER A 533 -19.58 10.05 42.15
CA SER A 533 -19.78 8.61 42.26
C SER A 533 -21.26 8.25 42.04
N TYR A 534 -21.58 7.66 40.89
CA TYR A 534 -22.89 7.09 40.57
C TYR A 534 -22.79 6.10 39.40
N THR A 535 -23.78 5.20 39.31
CA THR A 535 -23.99 4.38 38.12
C THR A 535 -24.80 5.16 37.10
N GLY A 536 -24.37 5.12 35.84
CA GLY A 536 -25.01 5.90 34.79
C GLY A 536 -24.73 5.40 33.38
N TYR A 537 -25.14 6.21 32.43
CA TYR A 537 -25.17 5.94 31.00
C TYR A 537 -24.57 7.11 30.23
N TRP A 538 -23.98 6.82 29.09
CA TRP A 538 -23.52 7.85 28.16
C TRP A 538 -24.66 8.27 27.23
N GLU A 539 -24.78 9.58 27.02
CA GLU A 539 -25.83 10.23 26.26
C GLU A 539 -25.20 11.23 25.30
N ILE A 540 -25.73 11.32 24.09
CA ILE A 540 -25.26 12.24 23.05
C ILE A 540 -26.40 13.19 22.69
N GLY A 541 -26.09 14.48 22.70
CA GLY A 541 -26.99 15.56 22.29
C GLY A 541 -28.05 15.94 23.32
N CYS A 542 -27.99 15.41 24.54
CA CYS A 542 -28.95 15.76 25.59
C CYS A 542 -28.41 15.61 27.01
N GLY A 543 -29.23 16.05 27.95
CA GLY A 543 -29.05 15.90 29.39
C GLY A 543 -29.06 17.25 30.12
N PRO A 544 -29.37 17.26 31.43
CA PRO A 544 -29.54 18.50 32.19
C PRO A 544 -28.22 19.23 32.43
N LEU A 545 -28.24 20.57 32.38
CA LEU A 545 -27.09 21.45 32.67
C LEU A 545 -27.31 22.39 33.86
N GLY A 546 -28.37 22.19 34.64
CA GLY A 546 -28.88 23.19 35.59
C GLY A 546 -27.89 23.74 36.62
N VAL A 547 -26.94 22.92 37.08
CA VAL A 547 -25.94 23.30 38.08
C VAL A 547 -24.56 23.64 37.49
N TRP A 548 -24.43 23.59 36.15
CA TRP A 548 -23.14 23.72 35.49
C TRP A 548 -22.88 25.16 35.05
N PRO A 549 -21.72 25.73 35.38
CA PRO A 549 -21.41 27.11 35.04
C PRO A 549 -21.03 27.25 33.55
N ALA A 550 -21.17 28.44 33.00
CA ALA A 550 -20.47 28.84 31.79
C ALA A 550 -18.96 28.96 32.07
N ALA A 551 -18.16 29.13 31.02
CA ALA A 551 -16.70 29.11 31.15
C ALA A 551 -16.11 30.36 31.84
N ASP A 552 -16.91 31.39 32.12
CA ASP A 552 -16.55 32.55 32.94
C ASP A 552 -17.03 32.40 34.40
N GLY A 553 -17.63 31.26 34.76
CA GLY A 553 -18.20 30.99 36.07
C GLY A 553 -19.64 31.48 36.24
N SER A 554 -20.23 32.15 35.24
CA SER A 554 -21.62 32.58 35.31
C SER A 554 -22.60 31.41 35.18
N THR A 555 -23.82 31.57 35.69
CA THR A 555 -24.88 30.55 35.56
C THR A 555 -25.68 30.76 34.28
N PHE A 556 -26.15 29.67 33.68
CA PHE A 556 -27.13 29.75 32.60
C PHE A 556 -28.45 30.32 33.12
N LEU A 557 -28.98 31.38 32.49
CA LEU A 557 -30.29 31.94 32.82
C LEU A 557 -31.41 30.91 32.58
N LEU A 558 -31.31 30.16 31.49
CA LEU A 558 -32.17 29.04 31.13
C LEU A 558 -31.28 27.90 30.63
N PRO A 559 -30.95 26.92 31.49
CA PRO A 559 -30.04 25.82 31.13
C PRO A 559 -30.64 24.96 30.01
N PRO A 560 -29.98 24.84 28.84
CA PRO A 560 -30.46 24.00 27.76
C PRO A 560 -30.30 22.52 28.15
N SER A 561 -31.27 21.68 27.76
CA SER A 561 -31.21 20.23 28.02
C SER A 561 -30.96 19.39 26.77
N TYR A 562 -30.92 20.02 25.60
CA TYR A 562 -30.73 19.39 24.31
C TYR A 562 -29.79 20.22 23.46
N PHE A 563 -28.93 19.54 22.71
CA PHE A 563 -28.05 20.14 21.74
C PHE A 563 -28.84 20.58 20.51
N THR A 564 -28.46 21.72 19.95
CA THR A 564 -28.98 22.26 18.69
C THR A 564 -27.82 22.32 17.72
N GLY A 565 -27.89 21.60 16.61
CA GLY A 565 -26.80 21.51 15.63
C GLY A 565 -26.80 20.18 14.91
N SER A 566 -25.65 19.77 14.38
CA SER A 566 -25.42 18.44 13.85
C SER A 566 -24.31 17.75 14.62
N ILE A 567 -24.44 16.44 14.83
CA ILE A 567 -23.37 15.58 15.37
C ILE A 567 -23.11 14.46 14.36
N GLN A 568 -21.84 14.20 14.14
CA GLN A 568 -21.33 13.08 13.36
C GLN A 568 -20.28 12.40 14.22
N TYR A 569 -20.19 11.07 14.22
CA TYR A 569 -19.12 10.35 14.94
C TYR A 569 -18.98 10.76 16.41
N ALA A 570 -19.62 10.02 17.32
CA ALA A 570 -19.42 10.18 18.75
C ALA A 570 -18.98 8.88 19.40
N ALA A 571 -17.93 8.96 20.19
CA ALA A 571 -17.30 7.81 20.82
C ALA A 571 -17.00 8.05 22.30
N VAL A 572 -16.97 6.95 23.04
CA VAL A 572 -16.52 6.88 24.42
C VAL A 572 -15.43 5.82 24.50
N TYR A 573 -14.34 6.15 25.19
CA TYR A 573 -13.22 5.25 25.43
C TYR A 573 -13.11 4.97 26.92
N SER A 574 -12.83 3.71 27.27
CA SER A 574 -12.59 3.23 28.64
C SER A 574 -11.23 3.63 29.23
N ARG A 575 -10.53 4.55 28.56
CA ARG A 575 -9.25 5.15 28.99
C ARG A 575 -9.14 6.59 28.51
N ALA A 576 -8.21 7.34 29.09
CA ALA A 576 -7.74 8.59 28.48
C ALA A 576 -6.92 8.26 27.21
N ILE A 577 -7.38 8.75 26.06
CA ILE A 577 -6.59 8.73 24.83
C ILE A 577 -5.53 9.82 24.89
N THR A 578 -4.37 9.54 24.30
CA THR A 578 -3.21 10.43 24.35
C THR A 578 -3.41 11.63 23.43
N THR A 579 -2.66 12.72 23.67
CA THR A 579 -2.67 13.89 22.78
C THR A 579 -2.37 13.50 21.32
N ALA A 580 -1.44 12.57 21.11
CA ALA A 580 -1.11 12.08 19.77
C ALA A 580 -2.30 11.36 19.12
N GLU A 581 -3.02 10.51 19.85
CA GLU A 581 -4.24 9.86 19.36
C GLU A 581 -5.34 10.88 19.04
N VAL A 582 -5.54 11.90 19.89
CA VAL A 582 -6.50 12.98 19.62
C VAL A 582 -6.17 13.71 18.32
N THR A 583 -4.89 14.05 18.12
CA THR A 583 -4.44 14.68 16.88
C THR A 583 -4.68 13.74 15.69
N GLU A 584 -4.36 12.45 15.79
CA GLU A 584 -4.60 11.47 14.72
C GLU A 584 -6.09 11.32 14.37
N HIS A 585 -6.97 11.32 15.37
CA HIS A 585 -8.41 11.23 15.18
C HIS A 585 -8.96 12.46 14.44
N TYR A 586 -8.57 13.65 14.87
CA TYR A 586 -8.92 14.89 14.17
C TYR A 586 -8.48 14.84 12.70
N LEU A 587 -7.22 14.45 12.50
CA LEU A 587 -6.59 14.37 11.19
C LEU A 587 -7.20 13.28 10.29
N ALA A 588 -7.85 12.26 10.84
CA ALA A 588 -8.57 11.25 10.07
C ALA A 588 -9.80 11.86 9.37
N GLY A 589 -10.50 12.80 10.01
CA GLY A 589 -11.69 13.48 9.48
C GLY A 589 -11.40 14.79 8.71
N ALA A 590 -10.41 15.54 9.18
CA ALA A 590 -10.04 16.84 8.62
C ALA A 590 -9.48 16.70 7.18
N PRO A 591 -9.86 17.62 6.25
CA PRO A 591 -9.52 17.55 4.83
C PRO A 591 -8.02 17.46 4.53
#